data_AF-A0A822YTW6-F1
#
_entry.id   AF-A0A822YTW6-F1
#
_cell.length_a   1.000
_cell.length_b   1.000
_cell.length_c   1.000
_cell.angle_alpha   90.00
_cell.angle_beta   90.00
_cell.angle_gamma   90.00
#
_symmetry.space_group_name_H-M   'P 1'
#
loop_
_entity.id
_entity.type
_entity.pdbx_description
1 polymer ?
#
loop_
_entity_poly.entity_id
_entity_poly.type
_entity_poly.pdbx_seq_one_letter_code
_entity_poly.pdbx_strand_id
1 'polypeptide(L)'
;MNDHEDKIKTELPFLFFFNFFPLEILIDKNFEKVSNLRVNWNKSCVVGVNKQEAEVAFWLLALPHGKTLLVYYLLSKQGLRVSLFIDIIWFEDILMQHSRGKSALIFCSIRKGAQEAALRLSQMAMDLGHSNPLIKYKEQQERLREASLACSDKKLQSCIVYGVGYHNGGLCLKDRNLIEGLFLNGDLQILCTTNTLAHGINLPVHTVVIKSTQYFNKEKGLYVEYDRSMILQVCESTIWNLHMCGRAGRPPFEDTGMVIIMTRRETVICSLYSLLLSGITKHLIAEIVQLTIFDITRAIEWMKYSYLYVRMKKNPKNYAVKKGIPSERLEKYMHEICVKNINELSRHGMIWTDEHGFLLKPLEPGKLMTKYYLKFDTMKHIIEAPERCSMEDALHIICRHNEKKLLNDINTDKDGRLRFHIVGENGKKKKCIQSREEKIFVLANDCLTGDPSVHDLSLNQDMNSICSNGCRIAKCMKEYFLYRKNYKGTINSTLLSKCLHERLWDDSPYLLKQLPGIGMVTAKALHSIGIISFETMAEADQRRIEIATGRKYPFSNHIKESLLTLPPNVEMKVEEIECQRQGKSKLAITLTRLSQAIASTKRHYSDMVVGSEADNNILFHEKIR
;
A
#
# COMPACT_ATOMS: atom_id res chain seq x y z
N MET A 1 -47.22 -19.99 -28.40
CA MET A 1 -46.08 -19.17 -28.85
C MET A 1 -45.99 -18.07 -27.83
N ASN A 2 -45.13 -18.26 -26.84
CA ASN A 2 -45.15 -17.50 -25.60
C ASN A 2 -44.04 -16.45 -25.61
N ASP A 3 -44.41 -15.26 -25.16
CA ASP A 3 -43.57 -14.09 -25.01
C ASP A 3 -42.47 -14.28 -23.95
N HIS A 4 -41.29 -13.77 -24.29
CA HIS A 4 -40.13 -13.63 -23.41
C HIS A 4 -40.11 -12.21 -22.82
N GLU A 5 -40.15 -12.10 -21.49
CA GLU A 5 -39.69 -10.92 -20.74
C GLU A 5 -38.58 -11.33 -19.76
N ASP A 6 -37.40 -10.74 -19.95
CA ASP A 6 -36.23 -10.85 -19.09
C ASP A 6 -36.40 -10.07 -17.78
N LYS A 7 -36.18 -10.74 -16.63
CA LYS A 7 -35.90 -10.08 -15.34
C LYS A 7 -34.64 -10.68 -14.70
N ILE A 8 -33.59 -9.89 -14.73
CA ILE A 8 -32.34 -10.09 -13.99
C ILE A 8 -32.62 -9.93 -12.48
N LYS A 9 -32.43 -11.01 -11.70
CA LYS A 9 -32.34 -10.98 -10.24
C LYS A 9 -30.88 -11.16 -9.82
N THR A 10 -30.35 -10.17 -9.12
CA THR A 10 -29.08 -10.20 -8.40
C THR A 10 -29.24 -10.97 -7.08
N GLU A 11 -28.58 -12.12 -6.95
CA GLU A 11 -28.44 -12.84 -5.68
C GLU A 11 -27.11 -12.49 -4.99
N LEU A 12 -27.20 -12.05 -3.74
CA LEU A 12 -26.09 -11.89 -2.80
C LEU A 12 -25.84 -13.23 -2.08
N PRO A 13 -24.58 -13.66 -1.86
CA PRO A 13 -24.31 -14.94 -1.20
C PRO A 13 -24.52 -14.84 0.32
N PHE A 14 -25.35 -15.75 0.83
CA PHE A 14 -25.56 -16.05 2.25
C PHE A 14 -24.27 -16.55 2.91
N LEU A 15 -23.94 -15.99 4.09
CA LEU A 15 -22.89 -16.49 4.99
C LEU A 15 -23.42 -17.67 5.83
N PHE A 16 -22.83 -18.86 5.67
CA PHE A 16 -23.00 -19.98 6.58
C PHE A 16 -22.20 -19.74 7.88
N PHE A 17 -22.88 -19.75 9.02
CA PHE A 17 -22.26 -19.78 10.35
C PHE A 17 -21.94 -21.24 10.72
N PHE A 18 -20.66 -21.58 10.91
CA PHE A 18 -20.26 -22.77 11.67
C PHE A 18 -20.07 -22.39 13.15
N ASN A 19 -20.75 -23.12 14.03
CA ASN A 19 -20.56 -23.03 15.49
C ASN A 19 -19.18 -23.57 15.89
N PHE A 20 -18.37 -22.76 16.55
CA PHE A 20 -17.15 -23.21 17.22
C PHE A 20 -17.16 -22.79 18.71
N PHE A 21 -16.89 -23.76 19.59
CA PHE A 21 -16.81 -23.62 21.05
C PHE A 21 -15.54 -22.86 21.50
N PRO A 22 -15.53 -22.22 22.69
CA PRO A 22 -14.38 -21.46 23.17
C PRO A 22 -13.31 -22.37 23.80
N LEU A 23 -12.05 -22.25 23.35
CA LEU A 23 -10.88 -22.78 24.08
C LEU A 23 -10.66 -21.99 25.38
N GLU A 24 -10.59 -22.68 26.52
CA GLU A 24 -10.11 -22.12 27.78
C GLU A 24 -8.59 -22.25 27.88
N ILE A 25 -7.89 -21.13 28.05
CA ILE A 25 -6.46 -21.10 28.40
C ILE A 25 -6.38 -21.01 29.93
N LEU A 26 -6.01 -22.11 30.59
CA LEU A 26 -5.68 -22.15 32.01
C LEU A 26 -4.22 -21.70 32.20
N ILE A 27 -4.03 -20.53 32.84
CA ILE A 27 -2.72 -20.05 33.29
C ILE A 27 -2.67 -20.22 34.81
N ASP A 28 -1.89 -21.17 35.30
CA ASP A 28 -1.60 -21.32 36.73
C ASP A 28 -0.75 -20.12 37.21
N LYS A 29 -1.17 -19.47 38.28
CA LYS A 29 -0.58 -18.23 38.80
C LYS A 29 0.52 -18.45 39.83
N ASN A 30 0.90 -19.68 40.13
CA ASN A 30 1.89 -19.98 41.17
C ASN A 30 3.36 -19.99 40.66
N PHE A 31 3.75 -19.00 39.88
CA PHE A 31 5.15 -18.80 39.47
C PHE A 31 5.79 -17.59 40.20
N GLU A 32 5.64 -17.54 41.52
CA GLU A 32 6.47 -16.68 42.37
C GLU A 32 7.12 -17.55 43.46
N LYS A 33 8.45 -17.46 43.57
CA LYS A 33 9.38 -18.13 44.50
C LYS A 33 9.80 -19.57 44.16
N VAL A 34 10.85 -19.68 43.36
CA VAL A 34 11.90 -20.70 43.59
C VAL A 34 13.26 -20.08 43.29
N SER A 35 13.88 -19.44 44.28
CA SER A 35 15.19 -18.79 44.16
C SER A 35 16.35 -19.62 44.69
N ASN A 36 16.16 -20.88 45.10
CA ASN A 36 17.26 -21.70 45.65
C ASN A 36 17.00 -23.20 45.50
N LEU A 37 17.17 -23.75 44.29
CA LEU A 37 17.32 -25.20 44.09
C LEU A 37 18.34 -25.43 42.96
N ARG A 38 19.45 -26.10 43.29
CA ARG A 38 20.37 -26.68 42.32
C ARG A 38 19.55 -27.52 41.34
N VAL A 39 19.55 -27.12 40.07
CA VAL A 39 18.75 -27.77 39.02
C VAL A 39 19.29 -29.20 38.82
N ASN A 40 18.47 -30.16 39.25
CA ASN A 40 18.68 -31.57 38.95
C ASN A 40 17.94 -31.87 37.63
N TRP A 41 18.69 -32.27 36.61
CA TRP A 41 18.33 -32.30 35.18
C TRP A 41 17.41 -33.47 34.80
N ASN A 42 16.28 -33.70 35.49
CA ASN A 42 15.44 -34.87 35.18
C ASN A 42 13.92 -34.74 35.45
N LYS A 43 13.34 -33.54 35.42
CA LYS A 43 11.87 -33.39 35.48
C LYS A 43 11.32 -32.52 34.35
N SER A 44 10.84 -33.19 33.30
CA SER A 44 9.91 -32.64 32.30
C SER A 44 8.51 -32.49 32.91
N CYS A 45 7.91 -31.29 32.83
CA CYS A 45 6.49 -31.10 33.12
C CYS A 45 5.67 -31.35 31.86
N VAL A 46 4.90 -32.43 31.85
CA VAL A 46 3.85 -32.70 30.87
C VAL A 46 2.54 -32.20 31.47
N VAL A 47 1.92 -31.19 30.86
CA VAL A 47 0.53 -30.83 31.14
C VAL A 47 -0.33 -31.64 30.17
N GLY A 48 -0.91 -32.73 30.64
CA GLY A 48 -1.72 -33.63 29.81
C GLY A 48 -3.16 -33.15 29.63
N VAL A 49 -3.72 -33.29 28.42
CA VAL A 49 -5.17 -33.28 28.15
C VAL A 49 -5.50 -34.22 26.97
N ASN A 50 -6.74 -34.73 26.98
CA ASN A 50 -7.33 -35.93 26.37
C ASN A 50 -7.07 -36.26 24.87
N LYS A 51 -7.03 -37.58 24.61
CA LYS A 51 -6.96 -38.24 23.30
C LYS A 51 -8.22 -37.95 22.45
N GLN A 52 -8.21 -36.95 21.56
CA GLN A 52 -8.91 -37.04 20.25
C GLN A 52 -8.71 -35.86 19.27
N GLU A 53 -7.96 -34.81 19.59
CA GLU A 53 -7.81 -33.62 18.72
C GLU A 53 -6.34 -33.31 18.40
N ALA A 54 -6.08 -32.61 17.29
CA ALA A 54 -4.73 -32.28 16.83
C ALA A 54 -3.89 -31.61 17.94
N GLU A 55 -2.73 -32.19 18.25
CA GLU A 55 -1.84 -31.69 19.30
C GLU A 55 -1.09 -30.44 18.83
N VAL A 56 -1.44 -29.27 19.38
CA VAL A 56 -0.59 -28.06 19.30
C VAL A 56 0.17 -27.95 20.63
N ALA A 57 1.47 -28.20 20.61
CA ALA A 57 2.32 -28.03 21.78
C ALA A 57 2.89 -26.61 21.83
N PHE A 58 2.81 -25.97 22.99
CA PHE A 58 3.34 -24.63 23.24
C PHE A 58 4.61 -24.69 24.08
N TRP A 59 5.64 -23.97 23.67
CA TRP A 59 6.84 -23.76 24.49
C TRP A 59 7.13 -22.26 24.61
N LEU A 60 7.25 -21.81 25.85
CA LEU A 60 7.65 -20.45 26.22
C LEU A 60 9.10 -20.50 26.71
N LEU A 61 10.03 -19.98 25.92
CA LEU A 61 11.43 -19.82 26.36
C LEU A 61 11.69 -18.37 26.76
N ALA A 62 11.99 -18.15 28.04
CA ALA A 62 12.48 -16.87 28.53
C ALA A 62 13.95 -16.67 28.11
N LEU A 63 14.24 -15.58 27.40
CA LEU A 63 15.62 -15.21 27.03
C LEU A 63 16.15 -14.08 27.95
N PRO A 64 17.47 -13.91 28.08
CA PRO A 64 18.07 -12.75 28.75
C PRO A 64 17.63 -11.42 28.10
N HIS A 65 17.67 -10.33 28.87
CA HIS A 65 17.34 -8.95 28.42
C HIS A 65 15.91 -8.72 27.89
N GLY A 66 14.91 -9.44 28.42
CA GLY A 66 13.48 -9.13 28.20
C GLY A 66 12.88 -9.61 26.86
N LYS A 67 13.58 -10.49 26.13
CA LYS A 67 13.08 -11.13 24.90
C LYS A 67 12.44 -12.49 25.20
N THR A 68 11.51 -12.94 24.35
CA THR A 68 10.85 -14.24 24.48
C THR A 68 10.66 -14.83 23.10
N LEU A 69 11.05 -16.10 22.93
CA LEU A 69 10.85 -16.84 21.68
C LEU A 69 9.57 -17.66 21.81
N LEU A 70 8.63 -17.49 20.88
CA LEU A 70 7.49 -18.39 20.73
C LEU A 70 7.71 -19.28 19.51
N VAL A 71 7.69 -20.59 19.75
CA VAL A 71 7.82 -21.61 18.72
C VAL A 71 6.48 -22.35 18.63
N TYR A 72 5.88 -22.35 17.44
CA TYR A 72 4.68 -23.14 17.16
C TYR A 72 5.06 -24.38 16.35
N TYR A 73 4.60 -25.54 16.79
CA TYR A 73 4.62 -26.78 16.01
C TYR A 73 3.19 -27.15 15.60
N LEU A 74 2.97 -27.34 14.29
CA LEU A 74 1.77 -27.97 13.75
C LEU A 74 2.09 -29.44 13.48
N LEU A 75 1.53 -30.35 14.29
CA LEU A 75 1.72 -31.79 14.14
C LEU A 75 0.68 -32.39 13.18
N SER A 76 1.18 -33.12 12.17
CA SER A 76 0.42 -34.15 11.46
C SER A 76 0.69 -35.51 12.13
N LYS A 77 -0.30 -36.41 12.10
CA LYS A 77 -0.36 -37.69 12.83
C LYS A 77 0.89 -38.56 12.60
N GLN A 78 1.86 -38.49 13.51
CA GLN A 78 2.77 -39.54 13.99
C GLN A 78 3.94 -38.83 14.70
N GLY A 79 3.88 -38.81 16.03
CA GLY A 79 4.75 -37.98 16.85
C GLY A 79 6.23 -38.37 16.80
N LEU A 80 7.13 -37.44 17.16
CA LEU A 80 8.39 -37.76 17.82
C LEU A 80 9.13 -36.53 18.44
N ARG A 81 9.80 -36.84 19.56
CA ARG A 81 11.05 -36.31 20.21
C ARG A 81 11.46 -34.83 20.04
N VAL A 82 11.71 -34.20 21.21
CA VAL A 82 12.24 -32.83 21.37
C VAL A 82 13.58 -32.85 22.11
N SER A 83 14.52 -32.01 21.68
CA SER A 83 15.79 -31.69 22.37
C SER A 83 15.86 -30.17 22.63
N LEU A 84 16.34 -29.78 23.82
CA LEU A 84 16.38 -28.41 24.37
C LEU A 84 17.82 -27.94 24.55
N PHE A 85 18.20 -26.70 24.17
CA PHE A 85 19.35 -25.95 24.75
C PHE A 85 19.25 -24.41 24.51
N ILE A 86 20.03 -23.64 25.29
CA ILE A 86 19.92 -22.21 25.65
C ILE A 86 21.02 -21.34 24.96
N ASP A 87 20.81 -20.01 24.96
CA ASP A 87 21.76 -18.86 24.95
C ASP A 87 21.94 -18.00 23.69
N ILE A 88 21.65 -16.70 23.84
CA ILE A 88 22.05 -15.53 23.01
C ILE A 88 22.16 -15.82 21.50
N ILE A 89 21.06 -15.74 20.76
CA ILE A 89 21.09 -16.08 19.33
C ILE A 89 20.50 -14.96 18.47
N TRP A 90 21.28 -14.55 17.47
CA TRP A 90 20.82 -13.77 16.32
C TRP A 90 19.68 -14.55 15.61
N PHE A 91 18.72 -13.91 14.94
CA PHE A 91 17.59 -14.68 14.37
C PHE A 91 18.05 -15.70 13.30
N GLU A 92 19.23 -15.43 12.75
CA GLU A 92 19.97 -16.22 11.79
C GLU A 92 20.25 -17.63 12.33
N ASP A 93 20.82 -17.81 13.53
CA ASP A 93 21.14 -19.19 13.99
C ASP A 93 19.88 -19.96 14.42
N ILE A 94 18.85 -19.26 14.94
CA ILE A 94 17.52 -19.85 15.18
C ILE A 94 16.95 -20.38 13.85
N LEU A 95 17.02 -19.57 12.79
CA LEU A 95 16.56 -19.99 11.47
C LEU A 95 17.34 -21.21 10.97
N MET A 96 18.67 -21.21 11.06
CA MET A 96 19.50 -22.33 10.59
C MET A 96 19.22 -23.63 11.35
N GLN A 97 19.04 -23.53 12.67
CA GLN A 97 18.75 -24.67 13.53
C GLN A 97 17.38 -25.30 13.25
N HIS A 98 16.36 -24.48 13.01
CA HIS A 98 14.97 -24.95 12.91
C HIS A 98 14.50 -25.19 11.47
N SER A 99 15.08 -24.52 10.48
CA SER A 99 14.74 -24.75 9.06
C SER A 99 15.28 -26.08 8.54
N ARG A 100 16.31 -26.66 9.16
CA ARG A 100 16.94 -27.95 8.75
C ARG A 100 17.32 -27.97 7.26
N GLY A 101 17.73 -26.84 6.70
CA GLY A 101 18.07 -26.71 5.27
C GLY A 101 16.86 -26.74 4.30
N LYS A 102 15.65 -26.53 4.83
CA LYS A 102 14.41 -26.38 4.05
C LYS A 102 14.04 -24.91 3.87
N SER A 103 13.12 -24.64 2.95
CA SER A 103 12.77 -23.28 2.56
C SER A 103 12.14 -22.49 3.71
N ALA A 104 12.53 -21.21 3.82
CA ALA A 104 12.05 -20.31 4.85
C ALA A 104 11.63 -18.94 4.31
N LEU A 105 10.53 -18.42 4.86
CA LEU A 105 9.99 -17.09 4.56
C LEU A 105 10.03 -16.20 5.79
N ILE A 106 10.69 -15.05 5.69
CA ILE A 106 10.96 -14.16 6.83
C ILE A 106 10.21 -12.84 6.64
N PHE A 107 9.19 -12.60 7.46
CA PHE A 107 8.43 -11.37 7.47
C PHE A 107 9.09 -10.28 8.32
N CYS A 108 9.33 -9.15 7.66
CA CYS A 108 9.89 -7.94 8.23
C CYS A 108 8.89 -6.78 8.11
N SER A 109 8.87 -5.89 9.11
CA SER A 109 7.89 -4.80 9.16
C SER A 109 8.14 -3.66 8.19
N ILE A 110 9.37 -3.50 7.73
CA ILE A 110 9.77 -2.44 6.80
C ILE A 110 10.67 -3.00 5.70
N ARG A 111 10.65 -2.33 4.53
CA ARG A 111 11.42 -2.74 3.34
C ARG A 111 12.93 -2.82 3.63
N LYS A 112 13.46 -1.82 4.33
CA LYS A 112 14.86 -1.78 4.76
C LYS A 112 15.20 -2.96 5.68
N GLY A 113 14.28 -3.34 6.56
CA GLY A 113 14.45 -4.46 7.48
C GLY A 113 14.50 -5.81 6.78
N ALA A 114 13.73 -6.00 5.70
CA ALA A 114 13.79 -7.19 4.84
C ALA A 114 15.13 -7.27 4.10
N GLN A 115 15.60 -6.13 3.57
CA GLN A 115 16.89 -6.03 2.89
C GLN A 115 18.06 -6.30 3.84
N GLU A 116 18.06 -5.69 5.02
CA GLU A 116 19.09 -5.90 6.05
C GLU A 116 19.09 -7.35 6.56
N ALA A 117 17.92 -7.98 6.72
CA ALA A 117 17.82 -9.38 7.12
C ALA A 117 18.45 -10.30 6.06
N ALA A 118 18.13 -10.11 4.78
CA ALA A 118 18.71 -10.89 3.70
C ALA A 118 20.22 -10.72 3.62
N LEU A 119 20.73 -9.48 3.71
CA LEU A 119 22.18 -9.21 3.67
C LEU A 119 22.92 -9.92 4.80
N ARG A 120 22.38 -9.91 6.02
CA ARG A 120 23.00 -10.60 7.16
C ARG A 120 23.03 -12.12 6.98
N LEU A 121 21.92 -12.70 6.54
CA LEU A 121 21.85 -14.13 6.25
C LEU A 121 22.79 -14.54 5.11
N SER A 122 22.93 -13.69 4.09
CA SER A 122 23.90 -13.91 3.02
C SER A 122 25.34 -13.84 3.53
N GLN A 123 25.65 -12.91 4.44
CA GLN A 123 26.98 -12.83 5.06
C GLN A 123 27.27 -14.09 5.88
N MET A 124 26.32 -14.54 6.71
CA MET A 124 26.46 -15.79 7.45
C MET A 124 26.70 -16.99 6.52
N ALA A 125 25.93 -17.10 5.45
CA ALA A 125 26.08 -18.15 4.45
C ALA A 125 27.42 -18.08 3.71
N MET A 126 27.96 -16.87 3.51
CA MET A 126 29.29 -16.64 2.96
C MET A 126 30.38 -17.13 3.93
N ASP A 127 30.26 -16.79 5.21
CA ASP A 127 31.23 -17.16 6.25
C ASP A 127 31.30 -18.69 6.45
N LEU A 128 30.19 -19.40 6.20
CA LEU A 128 30.13 -20.87 6.21
C LEU A 128 30.82 -21.53 5.00
N GLY A 129 31.09 -20.78 3.92
CA GLY A 129 31.80 -21.25 2.74
C GLY A 129 31.21 -22.53 2.13
N HIS A 130 32.04 -23.58 2.03
CA HIS A 130 31.62 -24.90 1.49
C HIS A 130 30.60 -25.63 2.36
N SER A 131 30.45 -25.22 3.62
CA SER A 131 29.47 -25.77 4.56
C SER A 131 28.13 -25.03 4.51
N ASN A 132 27.91 -24.13 3.55
CA ASN A 132 26.65 -23.40 3.39
C ASN A 132 25.48 -24.38 3.11
N PRO A 133 24.54 -24.57 4.05
CA PRO A 133 23.47 -25.55 3.90
C PRO A 133 22.32 -25.06 3.00
N LEU A 134 22.37 -23.81 2.52
CA LEU A 134 21.37 -23.24 1.61
C LEU A 134 21.60 -23.65 0.15
N ILE A 135 22.81 -24.12 -0.16
CA ILE A 135 23.20 -24.60 -1.47
C ILE A 135 23.38 -26.11 -1.40
N LYS A 136 22.49 -26.85 -2.06
CA LYS A 136 22.42 -28.32 -2.00
C LYS A 136 23.30 -29.00 -3.04
N TYR A 137 23.45 -28.40 -4.22
CA TYR A 137 24.21 -28.98 -5.34
C TYR A 137 24.82 -27.89 -6.23
N LYS A 138 25.87 -28.23 -6.99
CA LYS A 138 26.64 -27.26 -7.79
C LYS A 138 25.81 -26.57 -8.88
N GLU A 139 24.91 -27.29 -9.53
CA GLU A 139 24.05 -26.71 -10.58
C GLU A 139 23.11 -25.63 -10.02
N GLN A 140 22.65 -25.76 -8.76
CA GLN A 140 21.89 -24.72 -8.07
C GLN A 140 22.74 -23.45 -7.95
N GLN A 141 24.01 -23.60 -7.57
CA GLN A 141 24.93 -22.47 -7.43
C GLN A 141 25.18 -21.76 -8.77
N GLU A 142 25.29 -22.51 -9.86
CA GLU A 142 25.43 -21.96 -11.21
C GLU A 142 24.18 -21.16 -11.62
N ARG A 143 22.97 -21.73 -11.45
CA ARG A 143 21.71 -21.01 -11.71
C ARG A 143 21.57 -19.75 -10.87
N LEU A 144 21.95 -19.78 -9.60
CA LEU A 144 21.92 -18.60 -8.74
C LEU A 144 22.95 -17.54 -9.16
N ARG A 145 24.12 -17.93 -9.66
CA ARG A 145 25.11 -16.99 -10.24
C ARG A 145 24.56 -16.33 -11.50
N GLU A 146 23.95 -17.10 -12.40
CA GLU A 146 23.30 -16.57 -13.60
C GLU A 146 22.15 -15.60 -13.25
N ALA A 147 21.30 -15.99 -12.30
CA ALA A 147 20.21 -15.13 -11.84
C ALA A 147 20.71 -13.86 -11.15
N SER A 148 21.81 -13.94 -10.39
CA SER A 148 22.46 -12.75 -9.82
C SER A 148 22.90 -11.78 -10.92
N LEU A 149 23.49 -12.27 -12.01
CA LEU A 149 23.86 -11.42 -13.15
C LEU A 149 22.65 -10.79 -13.87
N ALA A 150 21.49 -11.44 -13.83
CA ALA A 150 20.25 -10.95 -14.46
C ALA A 150 19.49 -9.91 -13.61
N CYS A 151 19.73 -9.87 -12.31
CA CYS A 151 19.10 -8.98 -11.34
C CYS A 151 19.65 -7.55 -11.44
N SER A 152 18.80 -6.52 -11.28
CA SER A 152 19.25 -5.12 -11.38
C SER A 152 19.70 -4.50 -10.05
N ASP A 153 19.13 -4.95 -8.92
CA ASP A 153 19.49 -4.44 -7.59
C ASP A 153 20.80 -5.06 -7.07
N LYS A 154 21.85 -4.23 -6.91
CA LYS A 154 23.19 -4.68 -6.47
C LYS A 154 23.21 -5.42 -5.14
N LYS A 155 22.35 -5.03 -4.18
CA LYS A 155 22.31 -5.69 -2.86
C LYS A 155 21.63 -7.06 -2.95
N LEU A 156 20.63 -7.17 -3.81
CA LEU A 156 19.97 -8.43 -4.10
C LEU A 156 20.91 -9.38 -4.88
N GLN A 157 21.71 -8.86 -5.82
CA GLN A 157 22.75 -9.64 -6.51
C GLN A 157 23.71 -10.33 -5.52
N SER A 158 24.19 -9.58 -4.52
CA SER A 158 25.07 -10.14 -3.48
C SER A 158 24.39 -11.15 -2.57
N CYS A 159 23.05 -11.14 -2.48
CA CYS A 159 22.32 -12.11 -1.66
C CYS A 159 22.05 -13.42 -2.40
N ILE A 160 21.58 -13.33 -3.65
CA ILE A 160 21.07 -14.48 -4.44
C ILE A 160 22.12 -15.60 -4.53
N VAL A 161 23.39 -15.25 -4.73
CA VAL A 161 24.48 -16.23 -4.90
C VAL A 161 24.69 -17.16 -3.69
N TYR A 162 24.15 -16.78 -2.52
CA TYR A 162 24.21 -17.56 -1.30
C TYR A 162 22.88 -18.26 -0.96
N GLY A 163 21.91 -18.28 -1.88
CA GLY A 163 20.60 -18.93 -1.68
C GLY A 163 19.62 -18.11 -0.84
N VAL A 164 19.87 -16.80 -0.68
CA VAL A 164 19.05 -15.87 0.10
C VAL A 164 18.57 -14.72 -0.80
N GLY A 165 17.34 -14.26 -0.61
CA GLY A 165 16.81 -13.10 -1.33
C GLY A 165 15.89 -12.26 -0.46
N TYR A 166 15.49 -11.12 -0.99
CA TYR A 166 14.43 -10.32 -0.38
C TYR A 166 13.39 -9.87 -1.41
N HIS A 167 12.15 -9.69 -0.94
CA HIS A 167 11.02 -9.26 -1.76
C HIS A 167 10.29 -8.10 -1.09
N ASN A 168 10.22 -6.95 -1.75
CA ASN A 168 9.43 -5.82 -1.26
C ASN A 168 8.94 -4.92 -2.40
N GLY A 169 7.98 -4.05 -2.08
CA GLY A 169 7.40 -3.09 -3.03
C GLY A 169 8.35 -2.03 -3.60
N GLY A 170 9.64 -2.03 -3.23
CA GLY A 170 10.68 -1.17 -3.79
C GLY A 170 11.49 -1.82 -4.93
N LEU A 171 11.43 -3.14 -5.11
CA LEU A 171 12.09 -3.82 -6.23
C LEU A 171 11.34 -3.55 -7.54
N CYS A 172 12.05 -3.56 -8.68
CA CYS A 172 11.40 -3.50 -9.99
C CYS A 172 10.63 -4.80 -10.28
N LEU A 173 9.65 -4.77 -11.20
CA LEU A 173 8.82 -5.94 -11.50
C LEU A 173 9.65 -7.13 -12.01
N LYS A 174 10.68 -6.87 -12.82
CA LYS A 174 11.61 -7.89 -13.34
C LYS A 174 12.30 -8.65 -12.18
N ASP A 175 12.87 -7.93 -11.22
CA ASP A 175 13.59 -8.54 -10.10
C ASP A 175 12.63 -9.26 -9.13
N ARG A 176 11.40 -8.76 -8.94
CA ARG A 176 10.38 -9.46 -8.15
C ARG A 176 10.04 -10.81 -8.77
N ASN A 177 9.71 -10.83 -10.06
CA ASN A 177 9.37 -12.06 -10.77
C ASN A 177 10.54 -13.06 -10.77
N LEU A 178 11.78 -12.57 -10.90
CA LEU A 178 12.99 -13.40 -10.83
C LEU A 178 13.12 -14.08 -9.46
N ILE A 179 13.02 -13.31 -8.37
CA ILE A 179 13.13 -13.85 -7.01
C ILE A 179 12.00 -14.80 -6.67
N GLU A 180 10.77 -14.48 -7.08
CA GLU A 180 9.61 -15.36 -6.91
C GLU A 180 9.83 -16.69 -7.64
N GLY A 181 10.30 -16.66 -8.88
CA GLY A 181 10.62 -17.85 -9.67
C GLY A 181 11.72 -18.70 -9.03
N LEU A 182 12.83 -18.09 -8.62
CA LEU A 182 13.93 -18.78 -7.94
C LEU A 182 13.48 -19.44 -6.63
N PHE A 183 12.61 -18.77 -5.87
CA PHE A 183 12.08 -19.31 -4.62
C PHE A 183 11.10 -20.46 -4.85
N LEU A 184 10.21 -20.33 -5.85
CA LEU A 184 9.28 -21.39 -6.25
C LEU A 184 10.00 -22.65 -6.76
N ASN A 185 11.09 -22.48 -7.50
CA ASN A 185 11.90 -23.58 -8.01
C ASN A 185 12.78 -24.22 -6.92
N GLY A 186 12.83 -23.64 -5.72
CA GLY A 186 13.66 -24.11 -4.62
C GLY A 186 15.16 -23.80 -4.79
N ASP A 187 15.54 -22.98 -5.78
CA ASP A 187 16.91 -22.49 -5.91
C ASP A 187 17.24 -21.52 -4.77
N LEU A 188 16.29 -20.68 -4.39
CA LEU A 188 16.40 -19.77 -3.25
C LEU A 188 15.77 -20.41 -2.02
N GLN A 189 16.55 -20.64 -0.97
CA GLN A 189 16.06 -21.31 0.25
C GLN A 189 15.46 -20.31 1.24
N ILE A 190 15.96 -19.08 1.32
CA ILE A 190 15.46 -18.09 2.28
C ILE A 190 15.01 -16.81 1.60
N LEU A 191 13.74 -16.43 1.78
CA LEU A 191 13.18 -15.19 1.27
C LEU A 191 12.77 -14.24 2.40
N CYS A 192 13.38 -13.06 2.47
CA CYS A 192 12.99 -11.99 3.41
C CYS A 192 11.99 -11.02 2.76
N THR A 193 10.81 -10.82 3.33
CA THR A 193 9.76 -10.01 2.69
C THR A 193 9.03 -9.07 3.65
N THR A 194 8.30 -8.11 3.07
CA THR A 194 7.32 -7.29 3.78
C THR A 194 5.92 -7.87 3.69
N ASN A 195 5.00 -7.39 4.55
CA ASN A 195 3.61 -7.89 4.64
C ASN A 195 2.82 -7.92 3.31
N THR A 196 3.24 -7.17 2.29
CA THR A 196 2.59 -7.11 0.98
C THR A 196 2.61 -8.44 0.22
N LEU A 197 3.57 -9.32 0.48
CA LEU A 197 3.65 -10.63 -0.20
C LEU A 197 2.61 -11.64 0.31
N ALA A 198 1.99 -11.37 1.46
CA ALA A 198 0.99 -12.24 2.09
C ALA A 198 -0.22 -12.53 1.19
N HIS A 199 -0.66 -11.51 0.44
CA HIS A 199 -1.93 -11.48 -0.29
C HIS A 199 -1.80 -11.79 -1.78
N GLY A 200 -0.57 -11.87 -2.32
CA GLY A 200 -0.34 -11.76 -3.76
C GLY A 200 0.06 -13.03 -4.51
N ILE A 201 0.70 -14.02 -3.86
CA ILE A 201 1.40 -15.11 -4.56
C ILE A 201 1.33 -16.39 -3.75
N ASN A 202 1.05 -17.55 -4.36
CA ASN A 202 1.00 -18.85 -3.68
C ASN A 202 2.42 -19.48 -3.48
N LEU A 203 3.20 -19.01 -2.50
CA LEU A 203 4.51 -19.54 -2.06
C LEU A 203 4.39 -20.39 -0.77
N PRO A 204 4.12 -21.71 -0.82
CA PRO A 204 4.22 -22.59 0.35
C PRO A 204 5.69 -22.87 0.70
N VAL A 205 6.03 -22.83 1.99
CA VAL A 205 7.40 -22.94 2.55
C VAL A 205 7.42 -23.87 3.76
N HIS A 206 8.57 -24.41 4.16
CA HIS A 206 8.61 -25.23 5.38
C HIS A 206 8.59 -24.38 6.66
N THR A 207 9.32 -23.27 6.66
CA THR A 207 9.50 -22.42 7.85
C THR A 207 9.06 -20.99 7.59
N VAL A 208 8.31 -20.41 8.53
CA VAL A 208 7.94 -19.00 8.50
C VAL A 208 8.49 -18.31 9.73
N VAL A 209 9.19 -17.18 9.54
CA VAL A 209 9.76 -16.39 10.63
C VAL A 209 9.14 -14.99 10.62
N ILE A 210 8.60 -14.56 11.75
CA ILE A 210 8.15 -13.17 11.95
C ILE A 210 9.21 -12.47 12.80
N LYS A 211 10.07 -11.68 12.15
CA LYS A 211 11.27 -11.08 12.76
C LYS A 211 10.95 -9.97 13.78
N SER A 212 9.81 -9.31 13.64
CA SER A 212 9.37 -8.28 14.59
C SER A 212 7.86 -8.06 14.48
N THR A 213 7.23 -7.85 15.64
CA THR A 213 5.84 -7.44 15.77
C THR A 213 5.66 -5.91 15.89
N GLN A 214 6.71 -5.13 15.58
CA GLN A 214 6.71 -3.67 15.62
C GLN A 214 6.85 -3.06 14.23
N TYR A 215 6.14 -1.96 13.97
CA TYR A 215 6.32 -1.11 12.80
C TYR A 215 6.57 0.34 13.21
N PHE A 216 7.30 1.08 12.38
CA PHE A 216 7.52 2.50 12.64
C PHE A 216 6.25 3.28 12.28
N ASN A 217 5.57 3.84 13.27
CA ASN A 217 4.41 4.70 13.04
C ASN A 217 4.89 6.13 12.75
N LYS A 218 4.78 6.53 11.47
CA LYS A 218 5.22 7.85 11.00
C LYS A 218 4.45 9.01 11.65
N GLU A 219 3.19 8.78 12.06
CA GLU A 219 2.34 9.80 12.69
C GLU A 219 2.80 10.11 14.11
N LYS A 220 3.21 9.06 14.85
CA LYS A 220 3.63 9.15 16.25
C LYS A 220 5.15 9.31 16.42
N GLY A 221 5.93 9.14 15.35
CA GLY A 221 7.40 9.28 15.36
C GLY A 221 8.14 8.20 16.17
N LEU A 222 7.47 7.08 16.47
CA LEU A 222 8.00 6.00 17.31
C LEU A 222 7.62 4.63 16.76
N TYR A 223 8.40 3.61 17.12
CA TYR A 223 8.06 2.22 16.83
C TYR A 223 6.85 1.83 17.68
N VAL A 224 5.74 1.53 17.00
CA VAL A 224 4.52 1.06 17.64
C VAL A 224 4.41 -0.42 17.34
N GLU A 225 3.95 -1.18 18.32
CA GLU A 225 3.53 -2.56 18.09
C GLU A 225 2.45 -2.59 16.98
N TYR A 226 2.40 -3.63 16.16
CA TYR A 226 1.23 -3.84 15.32
C TYR A 226 -0.01 -3.76 16.19
N ASP A 227 -1.08 -3.15 15.67
CA ASP A 227 -2.31 -2.99 16.44
C ASP A 227 -2.74 -4.36 16.99
N ARG A 228 -3.26 -4.43 18.21
CA ARG A 228 -3.64 -5.71 18.79
C ARG A 228 -4.62 -6.44 17.89
N SER A 229 -5.46 -5.80 17.08
CA SER A 229 -6.26 -6.50 16.06
C SER A 229 -5.40 -7.13 14.96
N MET A 230 -4.28 -6.54 14.59
CA MET A 230 -3.29 -7.04 13.62
C MET A 230 -2.35 -8.10 14.24
N ILE A 231 -2.15 -8.10 15.57
CA ILE A 231 -1.45 -9.17 16.34
C ILE A 231 -2.41 -10.29 16.80
N LEU A 232 -3.68 -9.98 17.06
CA LEU A 232 -4.76 -10.92 17.40
C LEU A 232 -5.34 -11.55 16.12
N GLN A 233 -5.24 -10.90 14.96
CA GLN A 233 -5.33 -11.58 13.65
C GLN A 233 -4.14 -12.52 13.40
N VAL A 234 -3.02 -12.28 14.11
CA VAL A 234 -1.83 -13.15 14.13
C VAL A 234 -1.94 -14.22 15.23
N CYS A 235 -3.02 -14.29 16.04
CA CYS A 235 -3.17 -15.35 17.06
C CYS A 235 -4.56 -16.02 17.18
N GLU A 236 -5.69 -15.37 16.83
CA GLU A 236 -7.04 -15.96 16.97
C GLU A 236 -8.00 -15.74 15.79
N SER A 237 -7.80 -14.75 14.90
CA SER A 237 -8.72 -14.57 13.75
C SER A 237 -8.14 -15.14 12.45
N THR A 238 -8.78 -16.22 12.01
CA THR A 238 -8.52 -17.19 10.92
C THR A 238 -8.14 -16.64 9.53
N ILE A 239 -7.87 -15.34 9.33
CA ILE A 239 -7.58 -14.77 8.00
C ILE A 239 -6.13 -14.32 7.83
N TRP A 240 -5.40 -13.92 8.87
CA TRP A 240 -4.00 -13.46 8.73
C TRP A 240 -2.98 -14.57 9.02
N ASN A 241 -3.26 -15.42 10.02
CA ASN A 241 -2.49 -16.65 10.25
C ASN A 241 -2.60 -17.64 9.08
N LEU A 242 -3.74 -17.69 8.38
CA LEU A 242 -3.93 -18.61 7.25
C LEU A 242 -3.06 -18.23 6.04
N HIS A 243 -2.69 -16.95 5.86
CA HIS A 243 -1.91 -16.52 4.69
C HIS A 243 -0.40 -16.53 4.91
N MET A 244 0.10 -16.34 6.14
CA MET A 244 1.54 -16.37 6.44
C MET A 244 1.94 -17.71 7.03
N CYS A 245 1.31 -18.13 8.13
CA CYS A 245 1.56 -19.43 8.77
C CYS A 245 1.00 -20.58 7.95
N GLY A 246 -0.09 -20.37 7.19
CA GLY A 246 -0.59 -21.36 6.22
C GLY A 246 0.30 -21.51 4.99
N ARG A 247 1.41 -20.75 4.88
CA ARG A 247 2.52 -21.12 3.99
C ARG A 247 3.37 -22.22 4.59
N ALA A 248 3.46 -22.31 5.91
CA ALA A 248 4.29 -23.28 6.61
C ALA A 248 3.68 -24.69 6.49
N GLY A 249 4.43 -25.61 5.90
CA GLY A 249 3.97 -26.96 5.60
C GLY A 249 3.26 -27.02 4.25
N ARG A 250 3.64 -28.02 3.45
CA ARG A 250 3.18 -28.22 2.08
C ARG A 250 2.56 -29.61 1.98
N PRO A 251 1.25 -29.82 2.14
CA PRO A 251 0.63 -31.11 1.81
C PRO A 251 0.69 -31.26 0.28
N PRO A 252 1.25 -32.34 -0.35
CA PRO A 252 1.79 -33.63 0.12
C PRO A 252 3.34 -33.76 0.22
N PHE A 253 4.09 -32.67 0.26
CA PHE A 253 5.57 -32.64 0.19
C PHE A 253 6.28 -32.53 1.56
N GLU A 254 5.57 -32.07 2.59
CA GLU A 254 6.12 -31.81 3.92
C GLU A 254 5.11 -32.25 4.99
N ASP A 255 5.52 -33.15 5.89
CA ASP A 255 4.67 -33.68 6.97
C ASP A 255 4.51 -32.72 8.16
N THR A 256 5.35 -31.68 8.22
CA THR A 256 5.37 -30.68 9.31
C THR A 256 5.65 -29.29 8.76
N GLY A 257 5.10 -28.27 9.43
CA GLY A 257 5.36 -26.86 9.17
C GLY A 257 5.83 -26.16 10.46
N MET A 258 6.75 -25.22 10.32
CA MET A 258 7.36 -24.51 11.45
C MET A 258 7.08 -23.01 11.39
N VAL A 259 6.63 -22.43 12.50
CA VAL A 259 6.46 -20.98 12.62
C VAL A 259 7.23 -20.45 13.83
N ILE A 260 8.07 -19.45 13.58
CA ILE A 260 8.92 -18.79 14.56
C ILE A 260 8.47 -17.34 14.69
N ILE A 261 7.95 -16.95 15.86
CA ILE A 261 7.54 -15.57 16.11
C ILE A 261 8.52 -14.92 17.10
N MET A 262 9.18 -13.86 16.65
CA MET A 262 10.08 -13.06 17.47
C MET A 262 9.35 -11.82 17.99
N THR A 263 9.12 -11.76 19.29
CA THR A 263 8.38 -10.67 19.93
C THR A 263 8.95 -10.33 21.32
N ARG A 264 8.48 -9.23 21.94
CA ARG A 264 8.87 -8.86 23.31
C ARG A 264 8.12 -9.71 24.32
N ARG A 265 8.68 -9.91 25.51
CA ARG A 265 8.02 -10.72 26.57
C ARG A 265 6.61 -10.22 26.93
N GLU A 266 6.43 -8.91 26.92
CA GLU A 266 5.20 -8.22 27.30
C GLU A 266 4.06 -8.39 26.28
N THR A 267 4.38 -8.70 25.02
CA THR A 267 3.43 -8.81 23.90
C THR A 267 2.93 -10.24 23.68
N VAL A 268 3.52 -11.22 24.35
CA VAL A 268 3.15 -12.64 24.26
C VAL A 268 1.79 -12.96 24.91
N ILE A 269 1.25 -12.06 25.73
CA ILE A 269 -0.05 -12.26 26.38
C ILE A 269 -1.17 -12.03 25.35
N CYS A 270 -1.51 -13.10 24.63
CA CYS A 270 -2.67 -13.12 23.75
C CYS A 270 -3.94 -13.21 24.58
N SER A 271 -4.66 -12.10 24.61
CA SER A 271 -6.05 -12.09 25.03
C SER A 271 -6.79 -11.27 24.00
N LEU A 272 -7.82 -11.80 23.32
CA LEU A 272 -8.61 -10.97 22.42
C LEU A 272 -9.17 -9.77 23.19
N TYR A 273 -9.04 -8.57 22.63
CA TYR A 273 -9.62 -7.35 23.18
C TYR A 273 -10.58 -6.75 22.15
N SER A 274 -11.70 -6.24 22.63
CA SER A 274 -12.61 -5.46 21.79
C SER A 274 -12.08 -4.04 21.67
N LEU A 275 -11.89 -3.57 20.44
CA LEU A 275 -11.57 -2.17 20.14
C LEU A 275 -12.82 -1.32 19.98
N LEU A 276 -14.02 -1.90 20.12
CA LEU A 276 -15.27 -1.18 19.94
C LEU A 276 -15.34 0.06 20.85
N LEU A 277 -14.77 -0.01 22.06
CA LEU A 277 -14.82 1.10 23.03
C LEU A 277 -14.19 2.40 22.48
N SER A 278 -13.13 2.33 21.67
CA SER A 278 -12.50 3.52 21.08
C SER A 278 -13.23 4.07 19.85
N GLY A 279 -14.08 3.27 19.22
CA GLY A 279 -14.87 3.64 18.05
C GLY A 279 -16.37 3.74 18.32
N ILE A 280 -16.82 3.58 19.57
CA ILE A 280 -18.22 3.31 19.90
C ILE A 280 -19.14 4.45 19.46
N THR A 281 -18.66 5.70 19.54
CA THR A 281 -19.36 6.90 19.10
C THR A 281 -19.81 6.82 17.64
N LYS A 282 -18.94 6.32 16.75
CA LYS A 282 -19.22 6.15 15.31
C LYS A 282 -20.26 5.07 15.06
N HIS A 283 -20.22 3.98 15.82
CA HIS A 283 -21.15 2.88 15.63
C HIS A 283 -22.52 3.20 16.21
N LEU A 284 -22.58 3.80 17.41
CA LEU A 284 -23.83 4.26 18.02
C LEU A 284 -24.60 5.21 17.12
N ILE A 285 -23.93 6.23 16.56
CA ILE A 285 -24.61 7.17 15.67
C ILE A 285 -25.12 6.53 14.38
N ALA A 286 -24.39 5.56 13.82
CA ALA A 286 -24.82 4.85 12.62
C ALA A 286 -26.11 4.04 12.87
N GLU A 287 -26.20 3.38 14.01
CA GLU A 287 -27.37 2.61 14.42
C GLU A 287 -28.56 3.51 14.82
N ILE A 288 -28.30 4.68 15.40
CA ILE A 288 -29.35 5.70 15.65
C ILE A 288 -29.90 6.26 14.33
N VAL A 289 -29.03 6.52 13.35
CA VAL A 289 -29.43 6.98 12.01
C VAL A 289 -30.25 5.92 11.27
N GLN A 290 -29.91 4.64 11.44
CA GLN A 290 -30.67 3.51 10.89
C GLN A 290 -31.96 3.21 11.66
N LEU A 291 -32.21 3.91 12.76
CA LEU A 291 -33.36 3.71 13.65
C LEU A 291 -33.38 2.34 14.36
N THR A 292 -32.27 1.61 14.34
CA THR A 292 -32.07 0.41 15.16
C THR A 292 -32.03 0.78 16.65
N ILE A 293 -31.42 1.93 16.97
CA ILE A 293 -31.33 2.49 18.32
C ILE A 293 -32.16 3.77 18.36
N PHE A 294 -33.24 3.78 19.14
CA PHE A 294 -34.13 4.93 19.29
C PHE A 294 -34.29 5.42 20.74
N ASP A 295 -33.64 4.75 21.71
CA ASP A 295 -33.59 5.15 23.12
C ASP A 295 -32.29 4.63 23.78
N ILE A 296 -31.96 5.12 24.97
CA ILE A 296 -30.73 4.69 25.69
C ILE A 296 -30.79 3.20 26.08
N THR A 297 -31.96 2.66 26.36
CA THR A 297 -32.14 1.24 26.74
C THR A 297 -31.74 0.33 25.57
N ARG A 298 -32.20 0.64 24.37
CA ARG A 298 -31.82 -0.04 23.11
C ARG A 298 -30.34 0.13 22.80
N ALA A 299 -29.76 1.30 23.08
CA ALA A 299 -28.33 1.50 22.89
C ALA A 299 -27.49 0.59 23.80
N ILE A 300 -27.89 0.44 25.06
CA ILE A 300 -27.27 -0.48 26.01
C ILE A 300 -27.47 -1.94 25.57
N GLU A 301 -28.68 -2.30 25.14
CA GLU A 301 -28.99 -3.63 24.62
C GLU A 301 -28.11 -3.98 23.39
N TRP A 302 -27.98 -3.06 22.44
CA TRP A 302 -27.08 -3.17 21.30
C TRP A 302 -25.63 -3.38 21.73
N MET A 303 -25.15 -2.61 22.72
CA MET A 303 -23.80 -2.82 23.27
C MET A 303 -23.66 -4.20 23.94
N LYS A 304 -24.71 -4.75 24.55
CA LYS A 304 -24.70 -6.10 25.15
C LYS A 304 -24.56 -7.21 24.09
N TYR A 305 -25.00 -6.99 22.86
CA TYR A 305 -24.79 -7.95 21.75
C TYR A 305 -23.37 -7.91 21.18
N SER A 306 -22.53 -6.96 21.59
CA SER A 306 -21.19 -6.81 21.04
C SER A 306 -20.16 -7.74 21.70
N TYR A 307 -19.08 -8.01 20.95
CA TYR A 307 -17.90 -8.68 21.51
C TYR A 307 -17.27 -7.93 22.69
N LEU A 308 -17.46 -6.59 22.77
CA LEU A 308 -17.03 -5.78 23.91
C LEU A 308 -17.66 -6.28 25.21
N TYR A 309 -18.97 -6.53 25.22
CA TYR A 309 -19.66 -7.00 26.43
C TYR A 309 -19.15 -8.35 26.92
N VAL A 310 -18.99 -9.30 26.00
CA VAL A 310 -18.42 -10.63 26.31
C VAL A 310 -17.04 -10.50 26.94
N ARG A 311 -16.20 -9.59 26.42
CA ARG A 311 -14.84 -9.39 26.94
C ARG A 311 -14.77 -8.58 28.22
N MET A 312 -15.68 -7.64 28.42
CA MET A 312 -15.80 -6.90 29.67
C MET A 312 -16.24 -7.81 30.81
N LYS A 313 -17.11 -8.80 30.55
CA LYS A 313 -17.47 -9.86 31.53
C LYS A 313 -16.28 -10.76 31.87
N LYS A 314 -15.54 -11.22 30.85
CA LYS A 314 -14.39 -12.12 31.07
C LYS A 314 -13.17 -11.43 31.68
N ASN A 315 -12.87 -10.19 31.27
CA ASN A 315 -11.65 -9.47 31.62
C ASN A 315 -11.89 -7.96 31.88
N PRO A 316 -12.61 -7.59 32.94
CA PRO A 316 -13.05 -6.21 33.20
C PRO A 316 -11.90 -5.21 33.37
N LYS A 317 -10.79 -5.63 34.00
CA LYS A 317 -9.62 -4.77 34.28
C LYS A 317 -9.03 -4.09 33.04
N ASN A 318 -9.15 -4.74 31.88
CA ASN A 318 -8.57 -4.26 30.63
C ASN A 318 -9.40 -3.15 29.95
N TYR A 319 -10.60 -2.88 30.46
CA TYR A 319 -11.50 -1.83 29.97
C TYR A 319 -11.71 -0.74 31.01
N ALA A 320 -10.69 -0.45 31.83
CA ALA A 320 -10.70 0.55 32.89
C ALA A 320 -11.82 0.38 33.95
N VAL A 321 -12.40 -0.82 34.06
CA VAL A 321 -13.33 -1.18 35.15
C VAL A 321 -12.49 -1.43 36.41
N LYS A 322 -12.72 -0.66 37.49
CA LYS A 322 -12.00 -0.82 38.77
C LYS A 322 -12.12 -2.28 39.29
N LYS A 323 -11.08 -2.80 39.95
CA LYS A 323 -11.03 -4.17 40.51
C LYS A 323 -12.20 -4.42 41.48
N GLY A 324 -12.84 -5.60 41.41
CA GLY A 324 -13.81 -6.07 42.43
C GLY A 324 -15.24 -5.59 42.23
N ILE A 325 -15.59 -5.10 41.05
CA ILE A 325 -16.93 -4.62 40.70
C ILE A 325 -17.84 -5.85 40.41
N PRO A 326 -18.94 -6.08 41.17
CA PRO A 326 -19.90 -7.15 40.90
C PRO A 326 -20.48 -7.06 39.49
N SER A 327 -20.94 -8.18 38.93
CA SER A 327 -21.59 -8.24 37.59
C SER A 327 -22.68 -7.18 37.41
N GLU A 328 -23.43 -6.85 38.46
CA GLU A 328 -24.47 -5.81 38.50
C GLU A 328 -23.93 -4.39 38.22
N ARG A 329 -22.68 -4.10 38.57
CA ARG A 329 -22.05 -2.80 38.30
C ARG A 329 -21.38 -2.73 36.93
N LEU A 330 -21.26 -3.84 36.19
CA LEU A 330 -20.81 -3.82 34.80
C LEU A 330 -21.86 -3.18 33.90
N GLU A 331 -23.13 -3.48 34.15
CA GLU A 331 -24.25 -2.85 33.46
C GLU A 331 -24.29 -1.35 33.72
N LYS A 332 -24.04 -0.95 34.98
CA LYS A 332 -23.87 0.47 35.35
C LYS A 332 -22.71 1.13 34.58
N TYR A 333 -21.56 0.47 34.46
CA TYR A 333 -20.42 1.02 33.73
C TYR A 333 -20.68 1.12 32.21
N MET A 334 -21.34 0.13 31.62
CA MET A 334 -21.78 0.22 30.22
C MET A 334 -22.81 1.32 29.99
N HIS A 335 -23.74 1.47 30.94
CA HIS A 335 -24.69 2.57 30.95
C HIS A 335 -23.96 3.92 30.99
N GLU A 336 -22.98 4.10 31.88
CA GLU A 336 -22.14 5.31 31.95
C GLU A 336 -21.40 5.59 30.64
N ILE A 337 -20.81 4.57 29.99
CA ILE A 337 -20.16 4.72 28.67
C ILE A 337 -21.17 5.14 27.61
N CYS A 338 -22.31 4.46 27.56
CA CYS A 338 -23.36 4.70 26.57
C CYS A 338 -23.90 6.12 26.69
N VAL A 339 -24.32 6.50 27.90
CA VAL A 339 -24.81 7.85 28.22
C VAL A 339 -23.76 8.90 27.91
N LYS A 340 -22.49 8.68 28.27
CA LYS A 340 -21.40 9.62 27.95
C LYS A 340 -21.29 9.86 26.45
N ASN A 341 -21.30 8.80 25.63
CA ASN A 341 -21.18 8.92 24.18
C ASN A 341 -22.43 9.54 23.55
N ILE A 342 -23.62 9.20 24.01
CA ILE A 342 -24.88 9.79 23.56
C ILE A 342 -24.91 11.29 23.89
N ASN A 343 -24.52 11.67 25.10
CA ASN A 343 -24.41 13.07 25.50
C ASN A 343 -23.34 13.81 24.68
N GLU A 344 -22.25 13.16 24.33
CA GLU A 344 -21.21 13.74 23.48
C GLU A 344 -21.68 13.94 22.03
N LEU A 345 -22.46 13.00 21.47
CA LEU A 345 -23.12 13.15 20.18
C LEU A 345 -24.16 14.27 20.20
N SER A 346 -24.95 14.35 21.28
CA SER A 346 -25.98 15.37 21.49
C SER A 346 -25.37 16.76 21.61
N ARG A 347 -24.31 16.90 22.42
CA ARG A 347 -23.60 18.17 22.65
C ARG A 347 -23.05 18.80 21.37
N HIS A 348 -22.67 18.00 20.38
CA HIS A 348 -22.19 18.50 19.08
C HIS A 348 -23.29 18.48 18.00
N GLY A 349 -24.56 18.39 18.38
CA GLY A 349 -25.68 18.52 17.44
C GLY A 349 -25.78 17.39 16.42
N MET A 350 -25.22 16.21 16.70
CA MET A 350 -25.29 15.07 15.78
C MET A 350 -26.53 14.21 16.01
N ILE A 351 -27.06 14.21 17.24
CA ILE A 351 -28.34 13.61 17.62
C ILE A 351 -29.09 14.57 18.55
N TRP A 352 -30.41 14.41 18.63
CA TRP A 352 -31.24 15.03 19.66
C TRP A 352 -31.68 13.96 20.65
N THR A 353 -31.73 14.32 21.93
CA THR A 353 -32.24 13.49 23.02
C THR A 353 -33.06 14.35 23.97
N ASP A 354 -34.10 13.78 24.57
CA ASP A 354 -34.83 14.38 25.69
C ASP A 354 -33.99 14.32 26.99
N GLU A 355 -34.43 15.04 28.04
CA GLU A 355 -33.71 15.15 29.32
C GLU A 355 -33.49 13.79 30.00
N HIS A 356 -34.36 12.82 29.70
CA HIS A 356 -34.34 11.49 30.31
C HIS A 356 -33.77 10.39 29.38
N GLY A 357 -33.52 10.69 28.11
CA GLY A 357 -32.96 9.74 27.14
C GLY A 357 -33.92 8.64 26.68
N PHE A 358 -35.23 8.86 26.79
CA PHE A 358 -36.26 7.95 26.28
C PHE A 358 -36.43 8.05 24.76
N LEU A 359 -35.91 9.10 24.12
CA LEU A 359 -36.04 9.29 22.69
C LEU A 359 -34.77 9.87 22.07
N LEU A 360 -34.12 9.08 21.22
CA LEU A 360 -32.97 9.47 20.42
C LEU A 360 -33.42 9.72 18.98
N LYS A 361 -33.13 10.90 18.45
CA LYS A 361 -33.40 11.25 17.05
C LYS A 361 -32.12 11.65 16.34
N PRO A 362 -31.81 11.09 15.16
CA PRO A 362 -30.66 11.52 14.38
C PRO A 362 -30.88 12.94 13.83
N LEU A 363 -29.90 13.82 13.99
CA LEU A 363 -29.88 15.13 13.34
C LEU A 363 -29.10 15.06 12.03
N GLU A 364 -29.26 16.06 11.16
CA GLU A 364 -28.61 16.08 9.84
C GLU A 364 -27.08 15.89 9.89
N PRO A 365 -26.32 16.52 10.82
CA PRO A 365 -24.89 16.25 10.92
C PRO A 365 -24.57 14.77 11.18
N GLY A 366 -25.37 14.08 11.99
CA GLY A 366 -25.21 12.66 12.28
C GLY A 366 -25.53 11.75 11.10
N LYS A 367 -26.57 12.10 10.33
CA LYS A 367 -26.91 11.41 9.07
C LYS A 367 -25.78 11.55 8.05
N LEU A 368 -25.21 12.75 7.91
CA LEU A 368 -24.09 13.03 7.02
C LEU A 368 -22.82 12.28 7.44
N MET A 369 -22.48 12.29 8.74
CA MET A 369 -21.35 11.54 9.28
C MET A 369 -21.46 10.04 8.95
N THR A 370 -22.65 9.46 9.10
CA THR A 370 -22.92 8.06 8.79
C THR A 370 -22.86 7.77 7.30
N LYS A 371 -23.55 8.58 6.49
CA LYS A 371 -23.61 8.46 5.02
C LYS A 371 -22.22 8.50 4.36
N TYR A 372 -21.33 9.35 4.86
CA TYR A 372 -19.99 9.56 4.31
C TYR A 372 -18.88 8.85 5.10
N TYR A 373 -19.24 8.00 6.07
CA TYR A 373 -18.29 7.22 6.89
C TYR A 373 -17.21 8.09 7.58
N LEU A 374 -17.56 9.28 8.04
CA LEU A 374 -16.64 10.22 8.67
C LEU A 374 -16.32 9.81 10.13
N LYS A 375 -15.12 10.15 10.60
CA LYS A 375 -14.77 10.05 12.02
C LYS A 375 -15.51 11.14 12.81
N PHE A 376 -15.85 10.84 14.06
CA PHE A 376 -16.53 11.76 14.96
C PHE A 376 -15.77 13.11 15.08
N ASP A 377 -14.45 13.04 15.31
CA ASP A 377 -13.61 14.25 15.40
C ASP A 377 -13.66 15.08 14.12
N THR A 378 -13.61 14.45 12.94
CA THR A 378 -13.70 15.17 11.67
C THR A 378 -15.04 15.90 11.55
N MET A 379 -16.14 15.25 11.92
CA MET A 379 -17.46 15.87 11.86
C MET A 379 -17.60 17.02 12.87
N LYS A 380 -17.01 16.90 14.06
CA LYS A 380 -16.96 18.00 15.04
C LYS A 380 -16.35 19.27 14.44
N HIS A 381 -15.22 19.16 13.76
CA HIS A 381 -14.59 20.31 13.10
C HIS A 381 -15.43 20.88 11.95
N ILE A 382 -16.22 20.05 11.28
CA ILE A 382 -17.17 20.51 10.24
C ILE A 382 -18.32 21.31 10.88
N ILE A 383 -18.83 20.87 12.02
CA ILE A 383 -19.93 21.54 12.74
C ILE A 383 -19.45 22.84 13.40
N GLU A 384 -18.21 22.88 13.90
CA GLU A 384 -17.58 24.06 14.51
C GLU A 384 -17.06 25.07 13.47
N ALA A 385 -17.25 24.81 12.18
CA ALA A 385 -16.83 25.72 11.12
C ALA A 385 -17.62 27.05 11.22
N PRO A 386 -16.98 28.21 10.95
CA PRO A 386 -17.67 29.50 10.98
C PRO A 386 -18.86 29.54 10.02
N GLU A 387 -19.93 30.28 10.35
CA GLU A 387 -21.10 30.47 9.45
C GLU A 387 -20.72 31.05 8.08
N ARG A 388 -19.60 31.80 8.03
CA ARG A 388 -18.95 32.28 6.81
C ARG A 388 -17.69 31.49 6.50
N CYS A 389 -17.77 30.16 6.51
CA CYS A 389 -16.66 29.26 6.22
C CYS A 389 -16.07 29.61 4.84
N SER A 390 -14.87 30.19 4.84
CA SER A 390 -14.15 30.48 3.61
C SER A 390 -13.62 29.20 2.97
N MET A 391 -13.23 29.26 1.70
CA MET A 391 -12.55 28.14 1.03
C MET A 391 -11.29 27.73 1.81
N GLU A 392 -10.58 28.68 2.42
CA GLU A 392 -9.40 28.44 3.25
C GLU A 392 -9.74 27.72 4.56
N ASP A 393 -10.83 28.09 5.24
CA ASP A 393 -11.29 27.41 6.46
C ASP A 393 -11.70 25.96 6.19
N ALA A 394 -12.42 25.73 5.08
CA ALA A 394 -12.80 24.38 4.64
C ALA A 394 -11.56 23.52 4.32
N LEU A 395 -10.54 24.11 3.68
CA LEU A 395 -9.26 23.44 3.39
C LEU A 395 -8.48 23.12 4.67
N HIS A 396 -8.50 24.02 5.66
CA HIS A 396 -7.87 23.78 6.96
C HIS A 396 -8.50 22.61 7.73
N ILE A 397 -9.83 22.46 7.66
CA ILE A 397 -10.56 21.33 8.28
C ILE A 397 -10.18 19.99 7.63
N ILE A 398 -9.92 19.98 6.32
CA ILE A 398 -9.58 18.76 5.56
C ILE A 398 -8.12 18.29 5.82
N CYS A 399 -7.18 19.19 6.14
CA CYS A 399 -5.76 18.92 5.86
C CYS A 399 -4.77 18.89 7.07
N ARG A 400 -5.24 18.61 8.30
CA ARG A 400 -4.36 18.51 9.50
C ARG A 400 -3.66 17.13 9.65
N HIS A 401 -2.92 16.63 8.64
CA HIS A 401 -2.09 15.40 8.73
C HIS A 401 -0.63 15.58 8.22
N ASN A 402 0.32 14.80 8.78
CA ASN A 402 1.79 15.03 8.84
C ASN A 402 2.62 14.67 7.57
N GLU A 403 2.71 15.57 6.58
CA GLU A 403 3.64 15.43 5.41
C GLU A 403 4.29 16.77 4.95
N LYS A 404 4.21 17.81 5.78
CA LYS A 404 4.31 19.21 5.31
C LYS A 404 5.71 19.68 4.92
N LYS A 405 6.78 19.20 5.56
CA LYS A 405 8.13 19.76 5.36
C LYS A 405 8.67 19.53 3.93
N LEU A 406 8.53 18.32 3.39
CA LEU A 406 9.05 17.99 2.06
C LEU A 406 8.28 18.73 0.96
N LEU A 407 6.96 18.86 1.11
CA LEU A 407 6.13 19.63 0.17
C LEU A 407 6.50 21.12 0.15
N ASN A 408 6.89 21.68 1.31
CA ASN A 408 7.35 23.06 1.40
C ASN A 408 8.68 23.27 0.65
N ASP A 409 9.61 22.33 0.76
CA ASP A 409 10.91 22.42 0.11
C ASP A 409 10.77 22.35 -1.42
N ILE A 410 9.90 21.47 -1.92
CA ILE A 410 9.58 21.37 -3.35
C ILE A 410 8.96 22.68 -3.85
N ASN A 411 7.96 23.24 -3.16
CA ASN A 411 7.31 24.48 -3.58
C ASN A 411 8.21 25.72 -3.45
N THR A 412 9.20 25.68 -2.55
CA THR A 412 10.22 26.74 -2.45
C THR A 412 11.06 26.78 -3.73
N ASP A 413 11.37 25.60 -4.27
CA ASP A 413 12.00 25.40 -5.57
C ASP A 413 13.24 26.28 -5.76
N LYS A 414 14.28 26.02 -4.95
CA LYS A 414 15.52 26.81 -4.96
C LYS A 414 16.23 26.79 -6.30
N ASP A 415 16.09 25.70 -7.04
CA ASP A 415 16.76 25.46 -8.32
C ASP A 415 15.91 25.89 -9.53
N GLY A 416 14.71 26.47 -9.30
CA GLY A 416 13.84 26.98 -10.37
C GLY A 416 13.33 25.90 -11.34
N ARG A 417 13.10 24.68 -10.86
CA ARG A 417 12.73 23.52 -11.68
C ARG A 417 11.22 23.44 -11.95
N LEU A 418 10.40 24.00 -11.06
CA LEU A 418 8.95 23.93 -11.19
C LEU A 418 8.44 25.04 -12.10
N ARG A 419 7.49 24.70 -12.98
CA ARG A 419 6.82 25.65 -13.87
C ARG A 419 5.84 26.53 -13.12
N PHE A 420 5.16 25.95 -12.13
CA PHE A 420 4.16 26.64 -11.34
C PHE A 420 4.35 26.36 -9.85
N HIS A 421 4.13 27.39 -9.02
CA HIS A 421 4.24 27.33 -7.56
C HIS A 421 2.91 27.67 -6.93
N ILE A 422 2.65 27.11 -5.75
CA ILE A 422 1.58 27.59 -4.88
C ILE A 422 2.03 28.94 -4.31
N VAL A 423 1.24 29.98 -4.58
CA VAL A 423 1.43 31.34 -4.07
C VAL A 423 0.40 31.63 -2.98
N GLY A 424 0.81 32.38 -1.95
CA GLY A 424 -0.10 32.90 -0.93
C GLY A 424 -0.78 34.19 -1.39
N GLU A 425 -1.69 34.73 -0.57
CA GLU A 425 -2.45 35.95 -0.87
C GLU A 425 -1.57 37.18 -1.14
N ASN A 426 -0.36 37.19 -0.60
CA ASN A 426 0.64 38.24 -0.83
C ASN A 426 1.39 38.11 -2.18
N GLY A 427 0.98 37.18 -3.05
CA GLY A 427 1.61 36.89 -4.34
C GLY A 427 2.98 36.19 -4.25
N LYS A 428 3.46 35.87 -3.05
CA LYS A 428 4.75 35.19 -2.84
C LYS A 428 4.56 33.69 -2.72
N LYS A 429 5.59 32.90 -3.06
CA LYS A 429 5.60 31.44 -2.89
C LYS A 429 5.21 31.07 -1.45
N LYS A 430 4.18 30.23 -1.32
CA LYS A 430 3.67 29.77 -0.03
C LYS A 430 4.72 28.87 0.63
N LYS A 431 5.15 29.25 1.84
CA LYS A 431 6.16 28.50 2.62
C LYS A 431 5.62 27.23 3.27
N CYS A 432 4.29 27.10 3.39
CA CYS A 432 3.64 25.98 4.05
C CYS A 432 2.53 25.44 3.16
N ILE A 433 2.75 24.26 2.60
CA ILE A 433 1.77 23.44 1.90
C ILE A 433 0.92 22.77 2.97
N GLN A 434 -0.35 23.15 2.96
CA GLN A 434 -1.28 22.79 4.00
C GLN A 434 -2.43 21.98 3.46
N SER A 435 -2.86 22.18 2.21
CA SER A 435 -4.02 21.50 1.65
C SER A 435 -3.70 20.26 0.79
N ARG A 436 -4.70 19.39 0.60
CA ARG A 436 -4.57 18.21 -0.26
C ARG A 436 -4.39 18.61 -1.71
N GLU A 437 -5.07 19.66 -2.14
CA GLU A 437 -5.05 20.24 -3.47
C GLU A 437 -3.67 20.83 -3.76
N GLU A 438 -3.11 21.57 -2.80
CA GLU A 438 -1.74 22.08 -2.87
C GLU A 438 -0.72 20.94 -2.93
N LYS A 439 -0.89 19.88 -2.12
CA LYS A 439 -0.05 18.68 -2.20
C LYS A 439 -0.10 18.07 -3.59
N ILE A 440 -1.30 17.84 -4.14
CA ILE A 440 -1.50 17.25 -5.47
C ILE A 440 -0.85 18.13 -6.54
N PHE A 441 -1.06 19.44 -6.46
CA PHE A 441 -0.51 20.42 -7.41
C PHE A 441 1.02 20.39 -7.43
N VAL A 442 1.65 20.47 -6.25
CA VAL A 442 3.12 20.48 -6.12
C VAL A 442 3.71 19.16 -6.62
N LEU A 443 3.11 18.02 -6.25
CA LEU A 443 3.57 16.70 -6.69
C LEU A 443 3.36 16.48 -8.20
N ALA A 444 2.27 16.98 -8.77
CA ALA A 444 2.06 16.95 -10.21
C ALA A 444 3.14 17.79 -10.93
N ASN A 445 3.43 19.00 -10.43
CA ASN A 445 4.44 19.88 -11.03
C ASN A 445 5.84 19.27 -10.97
N ASP A 446 6.24 18.72 -9.81
CA ASP A 446 7.53 18.05 -9.63
C ASP A 446 7.65 16.81 -10.53
N CYS A 447 6.58 16.03 -10.69
CA CYS A 447 6.58 14.89 -11.61
C CYS A 447 6.76 15.32 -13.08
N LEU A 448 6.16 16.44 -13.49
CA LEU A 448 6.21 16.93 -14.86
C LEU A 448 7.54 17.58 -15.25
N THR A 449 8.43 17.86 -14.28
CA THR A 449 9.85 18.15 -14.59
C THR A 449 10.54 17.00 -15.31
N GLY A 450 9.98 15.78 -15.22
CA GLY A 450 10.57 14.53 -15.71
C GLY A 450 11.68 13.99 -14.81
N ASP A 451 12.07 14.72 -13.77
CA ASP A 451 13.11 14.39 -12.79
C ASP A 451 12.64 14.79 -11.37
N PRO A 452 11.61 14.12 -10.83
CA PRO A 452 11.02 14.49 -9.55
C PRO A 452 12.05 14.44 -8.42
N SER A 453 12.08 15.49 -7.61
CA SER A 453 12.99 15.60 -6.44
C SER A 453 12.61 14.64 -5.32
N VAL A 454 11.37 14.16 -5.33
CA VAL A 454 10.87 13.27 -4.29
C VAL A 454 11.22 11.83 -4.57
N HIS A 455 12.16 11.29 -3.79
CA HIS A 455 12.52 9.87 -3.82
C HIS A 455 11.81 9.06 -2.72
N ASP A 456 11.00 9.70 -1.87
CA ASP A 456 10.16 8.97 -0.91
C ASP A 456 9.13 8.12 -1.66
N LEU A 457 9.06 6.84 -1.28
CA LEU A 457 8.28 5.85 -2.01
C LEU A 457 6.77 6.04 -1.85
N SER A 458 6.30 6.66 -0.76
CA SER A 458 4.88 6.97 -0.53
C SER A 458 4.44 8.10 -1.47
N LEU A 459 5.23 9.18 -1.53
CA LEU A 459 4.96 10.29 -2.41
C LEU A 459 5.14 9.93 -3.89
N ASN A 460 6.04 8.99 -4.21
CA ASN A 460 6.11 8.42 -5.56
C ASN A 460 4.86 7.63 -5.95
N GLN A 461 4.26 6.88 -5.01
CA GLN A 461 2.98 6.22 -5.23
C GLN A 461 1.85 7.25 -5.44
N ASP A 462 1.84 8.32 -4.65
CA ASP A 462 0.91 9.43 -4.83
C ASP A 462 1.09 10.09 -6.20
N MET A 463 2.31 10.43 -6.62
CA MET A 463 2.60 10.98 -7.95
C MET A 463 2.11 10.06 -9.08
N ASN A 464 2.34 8.75 -8.96
CA ASN A 464 1.84 7.78 -9.94
C ASN A 464 0.32 7.78 -10.04
N SER A 465 -0.37 7.84 -8.90
CA SER A 465 -1.83 7.94 -8.84
C SER A 465 -2.32 9.27 -9.43
N ILE A 466 -1.64 10.38 -9.12
CA ILE A 466 -1.94 11.73 -9.63
C ILE A 466 -1.81 11.77 -11.15
N CYS A 467 -0.71 11.27 -11.73
CA CYS A 467 -0.54 11.26 -13.19
C CYS A 467 -1.57 10.39 -13.91
N SER A 468 -1.86 9.19 -13.37
CA SER A 468 -2.82 8.27 -13.96
C SER A 468 -4.25 8.84 -13.95
N ASN A 469 -4.70 9.31 -12.78
CA ASN A 469 -6.02 9.91 -12.62
C ASN A 469 -6.12 11.27 -13.33
N GLY A 470 -5.08 12.09 -13.20
CA GLY A 470 -5.00 13.40 -13.84
C GLY A 470 -5.04 13.31 -15.36
N CYS A 471 -4.38 12.32 -15.97
CA CYS A 471 -4.47 12.08 -17.41
C CYS A 471 -5.92 11.79 -17.84
N ARG A 472 -6.65 10.95 -17.09
CA ARG A 472 -8.07 10.66 -17.36
C ARG A 472 -8.96 11.89 -17.21
N ILE A 473 -8.72 12.68 -16.16
CA ILE A 473 -9.47 13.93 -15.89
C ILE A 473 -9.19 14.96 -17.00
N ALA A 474 -7.94 15.15 -17.40
CA ALA A 474 -7.56 16.07 -18.47
C ALA A 474 -8.19 15.66 -19.83
N LYS A 475 -8.28 14.35 -20.12
CA LYS A 475 -9.05 13.86 -21.28
C LYS A 475 -10.53 14.20 -21.19
N CYS A 476 -11.15 14.06 -20.02
CA CYS A 476 -12.54 14.48 -19.81
C CYS A 476 -12.70 16.00 -20.00
N MET A 477 -11.78 16.80 -19.45
CA MET A 477 -11.77 18.26 -19.62
C MET A 477 -11.68 18.65 -21.09
N LYS A 478 -10.84 17.97 -21.88
CA LYS A 478 -10.76 18.17 -23.33
C LYS A 478 -12.13 18.00 -23.99
N GLU A 479 -12.78 16.86 -23.78
CA GLU A 479 -14.08 16.57 -24.40
C GLU A 479 -15.16 17.57 -23.94
N TYR A 480 -15.12 18.01 -22.68
CA TYR A 480 -16.02 19.06 -22.17
C TYR A 480 -15.77 20.43 -22.81
N PHE A 481 -14.51 20.87 -22.91
CA PHE A 481 -14.19 22.15 -23.54
C PHE A 481 -14.50 22.15 -25.03
N LEU A 482 -14.33 21.01 -25.68
CA LEU A 482 -14.71 20.80 -27.07
C LEU A 482 -16.22 20.97 -27.26
N TYR A 483 -17.03 20.34 -26.40
CA TYR A 483 -18.48 20.53 -26.37
C TYR A 483 -18.88 21.99 -26.14
N ARG A 484 -18.16 22.70 -25.26
CA ARG A 484 -18.35 24.13 -24.99
C ARG A 484 -17.78 25.05 -26.08
N LYS A 485 -17.16 24.49 -27.12
CA LYS A 485 -16.42 25.21 -28.17
C LYS A 485 -15.34 26.15 -27.64
N ASN A 486 -14.74 25.86 -26.49
CA ASN A 486 -13.69 26.68 -25.87
C ASN A 486 -12.31 26.26 -26.40
N TYR A 487 -11.73 27.06 -27.30
CA TYR A 487 -10.48 26.73 -27.99
C TYR A 487 -9.30 26.53 -27.02
N LYS A 488 -9.00 27.52 -26.18
CA LYS A 488 -7.89 27.48 -25.21
C LYS A 488 -8.06 26.34 -24.22
N GLY A 489 -9.28 26.11 -23.74
CA GLY A 489 -9.60 25.01 -22.85
C GLY A 489 -9.29 23.66 -23.47
N THR A 490 -9.71 23.44 -24.72
CA THR A 490 -9.46 22.19 -25.45
C THR A 490 -7.97 21.96 -25.71
N ILE A 491 -7.22 22.98 -26.14
CA ILE A 491 -5.78 22.85 -26.38
C ILE A 491 -5.03 22.57 -25.07
N ASN A 492 -5.26 23.36 -24.02
CA ASN A 492 -4.56 23.22 -22.74
C ASN A 492 -4.85 21.88 -22.05
N SER A 493 -6.10 21.42 -22.07
CA SER A 493 -6.45 20.11 -21.49
C SER A 493 -5.90 18.93 -22.31
N THR A 494 -5.82 19.08 -23.63
CA THR A 494 -5.14 18.10 -24.51
C THR A 494 -3.64 18.03 -24.19
N LEU A 495 -2.96 19.18 -24.11
CA LEU A 495 -1.54 19.26 -23.76
C LEU A 495 -1.29 18.70 -22.37
N LEU A 496 -2.08 19.08 -21.37
CA LEU A 496 -1.96 18.57 -20.01
C LEU A 496 -2.15 17.05 -19.95
N SER A 497 -3.11 16.50 -20.70
CA SER A 497 -3.29 15.05 -20.79
C SER A 497 -2.03 14.36 -21.34
N LYS A 498 -1.39 14.94 -22.35
CA LYS A 498 -0.14 14.39 -22.93
C LYS A 498 1.01 14.52 -21.93
N CYS A 499 1.16 15.68 -21.29
CA CYS A 499 2.18 15.93 -20.28
C CYS A 499 2.09 14.94 -19.11
N LEU A 500 0.89 14.71 -18.59
CA LEU A 500 0.66 13.76 -17.49
C LEU A 500 0.88 12.30 -17.90
N HIS A 501 0.63 11.96 -19.17
CA HIS A 501 0.92 10.63 -19.70
C HIS A 501 2.43 10.38 -19.81
N GLU A 502 3.15 11.32 -20.40
CA GLU A 502 4.60 11.25 -20.64
C GLU A 502 5.44 11.63 -19.42
N ARG A 503 4.80 12.21 -18.39
CA ARG A 503 5.44 12.76 -17.18
C ARG A 503 6.54 13.75 -17.55
N LEU A 504 6.17 14.72 -18.38
CA LEU A 504 7.06 15.73 -18.90
C LEU A 504 6.24 16.94 -19.33
N TRP A 505 6.72 18.15 -19.07
CA TRP A 505 6.12 19.37 -19.64
C TRP A 505 6.30 19.45 -21.15
N ASP A 506 5.38 20.14 -21.81
CA ASP A 506 5.34 20.39 -23.25
C ASP A 506 6.51 21.27 -23.74
N ASP A 507 7.02 22.15 -22.88
CA ASP A 507 8.17 23.03 -23.12
C ASP A 507 9.50 22.43 -22.64
N SER A 508 9.51 21.15 -22.24
CA SER A 508 10.72 20.51 -21.77
C SER A 508 11.75 20.35 -22.89
N PRO A 509 13.04 20.67 -22.65
CA PRO A 509 14.10 20.45 -23.63
C PRO A 509 14.42 18.96 -23.83
N TYR A 510 13.87 18.07 -23.00
CA TYR A 510 14.19 16.65 -22.97
C TYR A 510 13.16 15.79 -23.73
N LEU A 511 12.74 16.22 -24.92
CA LEU A 511 11.70 15.59 -25.74
C LEU A 511 11.91 14.07 -25.91
N LEU A 512 13.15 13.65 -26.08
CA LEU A 512 13.52 12.24 -26.32
C LEU A 512 13.21 11.31 -25.15
N LYS A 513 12.92 11.82 -23.94
CA LYS A 513 12.46 11.00 -22.81
C LYS A 513 11.16 10.23 -23.11
N GLN A 514 10.38 10.68 -24.10
CA GLN A 514 9.16 9.98 -24.54
C GLN A 514 9.47 8.62 -25.19
N LEU A 515 10.71 8.39 -25.64
CA LEU A 515 11.08 7.13 -26.27
C LEU A 515 11.35 6.04 -25.22
N PRO A 516 10.88 4.80 -25.45
CA PRO A 516 11.12 3.70 -24.54
C PRO A 516 12.63 3.46 -24.38
N GLY A 517 13.08 3.33 -23.13
CA GLY A 517 14.49 3.13 -22.81
C GLY A 517 15.31 4.43 -22.60
N ILE A 518 14.72 5.61 -22.86
CA ILE A 518 15.36 6.90 -22.56
C ILE A 518 14.84 7.45 -21.23
N GLY A 519 15.67 7.32 -20.19
CA GLY A 519 15.47 8.04 -18.92
C GLY A 519 16.03 9.45 -18.97
N MET A 520 15.80 10.25 -17.92
CA MET A 520 16.25 11.64 -17.86
C MET A 520 17.77 11.80 -18.00
N VAL A 521 18.56 10.88 -17.42
CA VAL A 521 20.04 10.89 -17.55
C VAL A 521 20.46 10.77 -19.02
N THR A 522 19.85 9.83 -19.74
CA THR A 522 20.10 9.63 -21.17
C THR A 522 19.63 10.84 -21.97
N ALA A 523 18.46 11.40 -21.66
CA ALA A 523 17.93 12.58 -22.35
C ALA A 523 18.84 13.81 -22.18
N LYS A 524 19.37 14.05 -20.97
CA LYS A 524 20.36 15.11 -20.70
C LYS A 524 21.66 14.91 -21.49
N ALA A 525 22.14 13.68 -21.60
CA ALA A 525 23.34 13.35 -22.37
C ALA A 525 23.14 13.52 -23.88
N LEU A 526 21.96 13.20 -24.41
CA LEU A 526 21.62 13.44 -25.82
C LEU A 526 21.50 14.93 -26.11
N HIS A 527 20.87 15.68 -25.19
CA HIS A 527 20.74 17.13 -25.30
C HIS A 527 22.12 17.82 -25.31
N SER A 528 23.07 17.40 -24.49
CA SER A 528 24.41 18.01 -24.44
C SER A 528 25.22 17.83 -25.73
N ILE A 529 24.91 16.79 -26.52
CA ILE A 529 25.51 16.58 -27.84
C ILE A 529 24.66 17.15 -28.99
N GLY A 530 23.62 17.92 -28.69
CA GLY A 530 22.78 18.60 -29.68
C GLY A 530 21.68 17.73 -30.31
N ILE A 531 21.41 16.54 -29.77
CA ILE A 531 20.28 15.70 -30.20
C ILE A 531 19.08 16.04 -29.31
N ILE A 532 18.19 16.90 -29.81
CA ILE A 532 17.10 17.50 -29.05
C ILE A 532 15.69 17.14 -29.56
N SER A 533 15.60 16.63 -30.78
CA SER A 533 14.33 16.30 -31.45
C SER A 533 14.31 14.89 -32.04
N PHE A 534 13.13 14.37 -32.39
CA PHE A 534 13.00 13.07 -33.03
C PHE A 534 13.69 13.02 -34.40
N GLU A 535 13.70 14.14 -35.14
CA GLU A 535 14.39 14.29 -36.42
C GLU A 535 15.91 14.22 -36.22
N THR A 536 16.46 15.02 -35.31
CA THR A 536 17.90 14.97 -34.99
C THR A 536 18.34 13.59 -34.48
N MET A 537 17.45 12.85 -33.80
CA MET A 537 17.70 11.49 -33.35
C MET A 537 17.70 10.47 -34.51
N ALA A 538 16.81 10.65 -35.49
CA ALA A 538 16.77 9.82 -36.69
C ALA A 538 18.04 9.96 -37.53
N GLU A 539 18.53 11.19 -37.67
CA GLU A 539 19.72 11.54 -38.48
C GLU A 539 21.04 11.27 -37.76
N ALA A 540 21.07 11.34 -36.43
CA ALA A 540 22.30 11.22 -35.66
C ALA A 540 23.04 9.89 -35.87
N ASP A 541 24.37 9.96 -35.88
CA ASP A 541 25.23 8.77 -35.97
C ASP A 541 25.02 7.82 -34.77
N GLN A 542 24.86 6.53 -35.07
CA GLN A 542 24.56 5.48 -34.09
C GLN A 542 25.67 5.36 -33.03
N ARG A 543 26.95 5.41 -33.44
CA ARG A 543 28.09 5.30 -32.51
C ARG A 543 28.19 6.53 -31.61
N ARG A 544 27.93 7.72 -32.16
CA ARG A 544 27.89 8.97 -31.38
C ARG A 544 26.83 8.92 -30.27
N ILE A 545 25.65 8.37 -30.55
CA ILE A 545 24.60 8.16 -29.55
C ILE A 545 25.09 7.22 -28.44
N GLU A 546 25.68 6.09 -28.79
CA GLU A 546 26.16 5.08 -27.83
C GLU A 546 27.27 5.61 -26.93
N ILE A 547 28.26 6.31 -27.51
CA ILE A 547 29.35 6.94 -26.76
C ILE A 547 28.81 8.00 -25.79
N ALA A 548 27.96 8.91 -26.26
CA ALA A 548 27.45 10.00 -25.43
C ALA A 548 26.56 9.51 -24.30
N THR A 549 25.77 8.45 -24.54
CA THR A 549 24.86 7.89 -23.54
C THR A 549 25.52 6.83 -22.64
N GLY A 550 26.77 6.43 -22.93
CA GLY A 550 27.45 5.34 -22.23
C GLY A 550 26.76 3.98 -22.40
N ARG A 551 25.98 3.81 -23.48
CA ARG A 551 25.24 2.58 -23.79
C ARG A 551 26.00 1.77 -24.83
N LYS A 552 25.81 0.45 -24.82
CA LYS A 552 26.43 -0.46 -25.78
C LYS A 552 25.47 -0.76 -26.94
N TYR A 553 26.04 -1.08 -28.10
CA TYR A 553 25.33 -1.71 -29.20
C TYR A 553 24.45 -2.88 -28.72
N PRO A 554 23.20 -3.02 -29.20
CA PRO A 554 22.51 -2.25 -30.26
C PRO A 554 21.55 -1.16 -29.71
N PHE A 555 21.90 -0.45 -28.63
CA PHE A 555 21.00 0.52 -27.99
C PHE A 555 20.48 1.58 -28.96
N SER A 556 21.35 2.21 -29.77
CA SER A 556 20.91 3.25 -30.72
C SER A 556 19.95 2.69 -31.77
N ASN A 557 20.14 1.43 -32.20
CA ASN A 557 19.28 0.78 -33.19
C ASN A 557 17.89 0.58 -32.64
N HIS A 558 17.76 0.06 -31.42
CA HIS A 558 16.45 -0.09 -30.77
C HIS A 558 15.72 1.24 -30.60
N ILE A 559 16.45 2.33 -30.30
CA ILE A 559 15.83 3.65 -30.21
C ILE A 559 15.38 4.15 -31.58
N LYS A 560 16.20 4.00 -32.63
CA LYS A 560 15.82 4.38 -33.99
C LYS A 560 14.65 3.54 -34.51
N GLU A 561 14.61 2.26 -34.20
CA GLU A 561 13.44 1.40 -34.47
C GLU A 561 12.20 1.89 -33.70
N SER A 562 12.37 2.35 -32.46
CA SER A 562 11.26 2.91 -31.67
C SER A 562 10.68 4.19 -32.30
N LEU A 563 11.48 4.98 -33.01
CA LEU A 563 10.96 6.14 -33.77
C LEU A 563 9.96 5.72 -34.84
N LEU A 564 10.12 4.53 -35.43
CA LEU A 564 9.20 3.98 -36.42
C LEU A 564 7.82 3.62 -35.84
N THR A 565 7.72 3.52 -34.51
CA THR A 565 6.45 3.28 -33.81
C THR A 565 5.67 4.57 -33.52
N LEU A 566 6.27 5.74 -33.75
CA LEU A 566 5.60 7.03 -33.60
C LEU A 566 4.62 7.27 -34.77
N PRO A 567 3.60 8.12 -34.58
CA PRO A 567 2.75 8.55 -35.68
C PRO A 567 3.57 9.12 -36.85
N PRO A 568 3.18 8.86 -38.11
CA PRO A 568 3.89 9.38 -39.26
C PRO A 568 3.84 10.90 -39.28
N ASN A 569 4.87 11.52 -39.86
CA ASN A 569 4.87 12.95 -40.11
C ASN A 569 3.72 13.29 -41.08
N VAL A 570 2.95 14.33 -40.74
CA VAL A 570 1.83 14.81 -41.54
C VAL A 570 2.12 16.22 -41.98
N GLU A 571 2.16 16.45 -43.28
CA GLU A 571 2.13 17.78 -43.87
C GLU A 571 0.68 18.28 -43.91
N MET A 572 0.44 19.50 -43.45
CA MET A 572 -0.86 20.14 -43.49
C MET A 572 -0.84 21.31 -44.48
N LYS A 573 -1.73 21.28 -45.47
CA LYS A 573 -1.96 22.38 -46.41
C LYS A 573 -3.37 22.93 -46.21
N VAL A 574 -3.50 24.24 -46.17
CA VAL A 574 -4.78 24.94 -46.00
C VAL A 574 -4.98 25.85 -47.20
N GLU A 575 -6.08 25.65 -47.92
CA GLU A 575 -6.42 26.40 -49.13
C GLU A 575 -7.84 26.99 -48.98
N GLU A 576 -8.03 28.24 -49.38
CA GLU A 576 -9.36 28.86 -49.45
C GLU A 576 -9.98 28.57 -50.81
N ILE A 577 -11.06 27.79 -50.84
CA ILE A 577 -11.70 27.35 -52.09
C ILE A 577 -12.78 28.35 -52.54
N GLU A 578 -13.49 28.97 -51.60
CA GLU A 578 -14.55 29.95 -51.90
C GLU A 578 -14.47 31.12 -50.92
N CYS A 579 -14.33 32.33 -51.48
CA CYS A 579 -14.37 33.58 -50.76
C CYS A 579 -15.66 34.34 -51.13
N GLN A 580 -16.68 34.31 -50.27
CA GLN A 580 -17.83 35.19 -50.43
C GLN A 580 -17.56 36.52 -49.73
N ARG A 581 -17.72 37.64 -50.44
CA ARG A 581 -17.57 39.02 -49.89
C ARG A 581 -18.51 39.36 -48.70
N GLN A 582 -19.32 38.39 -48.24
CA GLN A 582 -20.32 38.52 -47.16
C GLN A 582 -20.08 37.54 -45.98
N GLY A 583 -18.82 37.32 -45.58
CA GLY A 583 -18.50 36.86 -44.22
C GLY A 583 -18.46 35.35 -43.96
N LYS A 584 -18.46 34.51 -44.99
CA LYS A 584 -18.17 33.06 -44.86
C LYS A 584 -17.14 32.64 -45.91
N SER A 585 -16.00 32.13 -45.44
CA SER A 585 -14.95 31.52 -46.26
C SER A 585 -14.99 30.01 -46.12
N LYS A 586 -14.75 29.28 -47.22
CA LYS A 586 -14.65 27.82 -47.23
C LYS A 586 -13.18 27.41 -47.37
N LEU A 587 -12.67 26.72 -46.36
CA LEU A 587 -11.30 26.22 -46.33
C LEU A 587 -11.27 24.72 -46.64
N ALA A 588 -10.36 24.28 -47.50
CA ALA A 588 -9.91 22.90 -47.57
C ALA A 588 -8.63 22.72 -46.77
N ILE A 589 -8.62 21.69 -45.93
CA ILE A 589 -7.43 21.25 -45.20
C ILE A 589 -7.04 19.88 -45.74
N THR A 590 -5.87 19.80 -46.38
CA THR A 590 -5.30 18.56 -46.89
C THR A 590 -4.21 18.08 -45.95
N LEU A 591 -4.34 16.86 -45.44
CA LEU A 591 -3.37 16.21 -44.57
C LEU A 591 -2.66 15.09 -45.34
N THR A 592 -1.38 15.28 -45.64
CA THR A 592 -0.56 14.32 -46.40
C THR A 592 0.38 13.59 -45.46
N ARG A 593 0.25 12.26 -45.36
CA ARG A 593 1.21 11.41 -44.62
C ARG A 593 2.50 11.29 -45.42
N LEU A 594 3.63 11.70 -44.84
CA LEU A 594 4.94 11.69 -45.49
C LEU A 594 5.67 10.35 -45.37
N SER A 595 5.20 9.46 -44.48
CA SER A 595 5.79 8.13 -44.27
C SER A 595 4.72 7.05 -44.08
N GLN A 596 5.04 5.82 -44.46
CA GLN A 596 4.17 4.66 -44.29
C GLN A 596 4.26 4.18 -42.83
N ALA A 597 3.11 4.12 -42.13
CA ALA A 597 3.08 3.62 -40.76
C ALA A 597 3.42 2.12 -40.75
N ILE A 598 4.44 1.74 -39.99
CA ILE A 598 4.71 0.34 -39.68
C ILE A 598 3.62 -0.16 -38.74
N ALA A 599 3.21 -1.42 -38.89
CA ALA A 599 2.12 -2.03 -38.12
C ALA A 599 2.41 -1.96 -36.61
N SER A 600 1.92 -0.91 -35.96
CA SER A 600 1.92 -0.76 -34.51
C SER A 600 0.69 -1.46 -33.94
N THR A 601 0.88 -2.20 -32.85
CA THR A 601 -0.23 -2.76 -32.07
C THR A 601 -1.06 -1.67 -31.37
N LYS A 602 -0.53 -0.44 -31.29
CA LYS A 602 -1.21 0.72 -30.70
C LYS A 602 -1.98 1.48 -31.78
N ARG A 603 -3.27 1.72 -31.52
CA ARG A 603 -4.10 2.60 -32.34
C ARG A 603 -3.81 4.05 -32.00
N HIS A 604 -3.25 4.77 -32.96
CA HIS A 604 -3.07 6.23 -32.88
C HIS A 604 -4.36 6.93 -33.35
N TYR A 605 -4.57 8.16 -32.90
CA TYR A 605 -5.61 9.04 -33.40
C TYR A 605 -5.11 10.49 -33.27
N SER A 606 -5.67 11.38 -34.08
CA SER A 606 -5.42 12.80 -34.04
C SER A 606 -6.72 13.57 -33.91
N ASP A 607 -6.67 14.74 -33.28
CA ASP A 607 -7.79 15.67 -33.23
C ASP A 607 -7.44 16.86 -34.15
N MET A 608 -8.20 17.06 -35.22
CA MET A 608 -8.13 18.26 -36.05
C MET A 608 -9.06 19.31 -35.44
N VAL A 609 -8.52 20.45 -35.04
CA VAL A 609 -9.27 21.54 -34.42
C VAL A 609 -8.99 22.82 -35.19
N VAL A 610 -10.04 23.48 -35.68
CA VAL A 610 -9.97 24.83 -36.25
C VAL A 610 -10.72 25.76 -35.31
N GLY A 611 -10.08 26.83 -34.88
CA GLY A 611 -10.66 27.79 -33.94
C GLY A 611 -10.01 29.16 -34.03
N SER A 612 -10.68 30.16 -33.47
CA SER A 612 -10.16 31.52 -33.28
C SER A 612 -9.56 31.63 -31.88
N GLU A 613 -8.28 31.97 -31.80
CA GLU A 613 -7.61 32.20 -30.51
C GLU A 613 -8.07 33.52 -29.86
N ALA A 614 -8.38 34.54 -30.68
CA ALA A 614 -8.89 35.83 -30.24
C ALA A 614 -10.28 35.69 -29.60
N ASP A 615 -11.18 34.97 -30.27
CA ASP A 615 -12.56 34.77 -29.80
C ASP A 615 -12.70 33.58 -28.85
N ASN A 616 -11.61 32.84 -28.63
CA ASN A 616 -11.55 31.62 -27.85
C ASN A 616 -12.62 30.57 -28.24
N ASN A 617 -12.89 30.44 -29.54
CA ASN A 617 -14.01 29.66 -30.06
C ASN A 617 -13.56 28.60 -31.06
N ILE A 618 -14.11 27.39 -30.97
CA ILE A 618 -13.88 26.30 -31.92
C ILE A 618 -14.91 26.38 -33.05
N LEU A 619 -14.41 26.48 -34.28
CA LEU A 619 -15.19 26.55 -35.50
C LEU A 619 -15.42 25.16 -36.09
N PHE A 620 -14.43 24.28 -35.99
CA PHE A 620 -14.49 22.92 -36.51
C PHE A 620 -13.67 21.97 -35.65
N HIS A 621 -14.17 20.75 -35.46
CA HIS A 621 -13.41 19.65 -34.87
C HIS A 621 -13.75 18.34 -35.56
N GLU A 622 -12.71 17.55 -35.84
CA GLU A 622 -12.85 16.19 -36.34
C GLU A 622 -11.78 15.28 -35.74
N LYS A 623 -12.16 14.05 -35.44
CA LYS A 623 -11.24 13.03 -34.94
C LYS A 623 -10.78 12.14 -36.10
N ILE A 624 -9.49 12.20 -36.38
CA ILE A 624 -8.84 11.48 -37.49
C ILE A 624 -8.20 10.21 -36.91
N ARG A 625 -8.43 9.07 -37.57
CA ARG A 625 -7.85 7.77 -37.18
C ARG A 625 -6.64 7.39 -38.04
#